data_AF-A0AA39HY01-F1
#
_entry.id   AF-A0AA39HY01-F1
#
_cell.length_a   1.000
_cell.length_b   1.000
_cell.length_c   1.000
_cell.angle_alpha   90.00
_cell.angle_beta   90.00
_cell.angle_gamma   90.00
#
_symmetry.space_group_name_H-M   'P 1'
#
loop_
_entity.id
_entity.type
_entity.pdbx_description
1 polymer ?
#
loop_
_entity_poly.entity_id
_entity_poly.type
_entity_poly.pdbx_seq_one_letter_code
_entity_poly.pdbx_strand_id
1 'polypeptide(L)'
;MTAFLTLVSLTVFTFGLLTSATDYPKCGKNESFNTCTDCEFNCKEIGVLPCPASCTVSSACRCNSGYARDDSGKCIPRKEYPAQKCPEGEVFDICGGCELQCRDLKNPFCVPNCEWSSCKCPKGFARGEDRKCVKVEDCPKKSK
;
A
#
# COMPACT_ATOMS: atom_id res chain seq x y z
N MET A 1 33.75 55.75 7.17
CA MET A 1 33.51 54.30 7.32
C MET A 1 32.00 54.02 7.24
N THR A 2 31.33 54.41 6.16
CA THR A 2 29.86 54.26 6.04
C THR A 2 29.43 53.82 4.64
N ALA A 3 30.28 53.97 3.61
CA ALA A 3 29.97 53.55 2.24
C ALA A 3 30.21 52.05 1.96
N PHE A 4 31.06 51.36 2.76
CA PHE A 4 31.35 49.94 2.57
C PHE A 4 30.30 49.01 3.22
N LEU A 5 29.54 49.50 4.20
CA LEU A 5 28.52 48.72 4.90
C LEU A 5 27.18 48.63 4.13
N THR A 6 26.90 49.58 3.24
CA THR A 6 25.66 49.60 2.42
C THR A 6 25.76 48.79 1.13
N LEU A 7 26.98 48.49 0.65
CA LEU A 7 27.19 47.62 -0.52
C LEU A 7 27.09 46.13 -0.17
N VAL A 8 27.47 45.75 1.06
CA VAL A 8 27.33 44.36 1.55
C VAL A 8 25.87 44.02 1.86
N SER A 9 25.02 45.00 2.17
CA SER A 9 23.60 44.75 2.44
C SER A 9 22.76 44.55 1.17
N LEU A 10 23.13 45.15 0.04
CA LEU A 10 22.39 45.01 -1.24
C LEU A 10 22.62 43.67 -1.93
N THR A 11 23.80 43.04 -1.76
CA THR A 11 24.10 41.74 -2.38
C THR A 11 23.56 40.54 -1.59
N VAL A 12 23.26 40.71 -0.30
CA VAL A 12 22.64 39.68 0.54
C VAL A 12 21.12 39.57 0.28
N PHE A 13 20.49 40.64 -0.21
CA PHE A 13 19.04 40.63 -0.50
C PHE A 13 18.65 40.01 -1.85
N THR A 14 19.58 39.82 -2.79
CA THR A 14 19.28 39.15 -4.08
C THR A 14 19.55 37.65 -4.08
N PHE A 15 20.12 37.10 -2.98
CA PHE A 15 20.34 35.66 -2.79
C PHE A 15 19.25 34.99 -1.93
N GLY A 16 18.19 35.72 -1.59
CA GLY A 16 17.04 35.19 -0.87
C GLY A 16 15.98 34.63 -1.82
N LEU A 17 15.79 33.31 -1.75
CA LEU A 17 14.59 32.56 -2.17
C LEU A 17 14.42 32.28 -3.67
N LEU A 18 15.38 31.55 -4.27
CA LEU A 18 14.99 30.49 -5.22
C LEU A 18 14.60 29.24 -4.41
N THR A 19 13.55 29.34 -3.60
CA THR A 19 12.84 28.13 -3.17
C THR A 19 12.08 27.66 -4.40
N SER A 20 12.64 26.70 -5.14
CA SER A 20 11.88 25.94 -6.11
C SER A 20 10.78 25.21 -5.35
N ALA A 21 9.65 25.89 -5.11
CA ALA A 21 8.44 25.23 -4.67
C ALA A 21 8.12 24.25 -5.78
N THR A 22 8.33 22.97 -5.51
CA THR A 22 7.99 21.90 -6.43
C THR A 22 6.47 21.91 -6.58
N ASP A 23 6.00 22.48 -7.69
CA ASP A 23 4.58 22.55 -8.04
C ASP A 23 4.13 21.15 -8.47
N TYR A 24 3.83 20.30 -7.48
CA TYR A 24 3.28 18.98 -7.73
C TYR A 24 1.82 19.13 -8.20
N PRO A 25 1.38 18.33 -9.19
CA PRO A 25 -0.01 18.34 -9.60
C PRO A 25 -0.92 18.06 -8.41
N LYS A 26 -1.98 18.86 -8.28
CA LYS A 26 -3.01 18.65 -7.25
C LYS A 26 -3.70 17.32 -7.50
N CYS A 27 -3.61 16.41 -6.55
CA CYS A 27 -4.29 15.12 -6.61
C CYS A 27 -5.75 15.22 -6.17
N GLY A 28 -6.56 14.24 -6.59
CA GLY A 28 -7.96 14.15 -6.23
C GLY A 28 -8.18 13.75 -4.77
N LYS A 29 -9.45 13.57 -4.40
CA LYS A 29 -9.82 13.10 -3.07
C LYS A 29 -9.26 11.69 -2.84
N ASN A 30 -8.62 11.47 -1.70
CA ASN A 30 -7.99 10.21 -1.29
C ASN A 30 -6.81 9.77 -2.16
N GLU A 31 -6.13 10.74 -2.78
CA GLU A 31 -4.91 10.52 -3.54
C GLU A 31 -3.77 11.37 -3.00
N SER A 32 -2.55 10.89 -3.19
CA SER A 32 -1.32 11.62 -2.91
C SER A 32 -0.36 11.55 -4.10
N PHE A 33 0.41 12.61 -4.30
CA PHE A 33 1.40 12.63 -5.37
C PHE A 33 2.55 11.71 -4.99
N ASN A 34 2.87 10.77 -5.86
CA ASN A 34 3.91 9.79 -5.64
C ASN A 34 4.84 9.75 -6.87
N THR A 35 6.14 9.73 -6.62
CA THR A 35 7.21 9.65 -7.64
C THR A 35 7.64 8.21 -7.95
N CYS A 36 6.95 7.23 -7.37
CA CYS A 36 7.26 5.81 -7.34
C CYS A 36 5.93 5.01 -7.48
N THR A 37 5.55 4.62 -8.71
CA THR A 37 4.13 4.33 -9.03
C THR A 37 3.82 2.92 -9.56
N ASP A 38 4.40 1.85 -8.99
CA ASP A 38 4.08 0.47 -9.41
C ASP A 38 3.03 -0.24 -8.54
N CYS A 39 2.63 0.37 -7.43
CA CYS A 39 1.66 -0.20 -6.50
C CYS A 39 0.40 0.70 -6.43
N GLU A 40 -0.64 0.37 -7.20
CA GLU A 40 -1.98 0.95 -7.06
C GLU A 40 -2.98 -0.12 -7.50
N PHE A 41 -3.89 -0.43 -6.59
CA PHE A 41 -4.95 -1.38 -6.87
C PHE A 41 -6.08 -0.61 -7.52
N ASN A 42 -6.47 -1.03 -8.73
CA ASN A 42 -7.82 -0.78 -9.17
C ASN A 42 -8.77 -1.71 -8.39
N CYS A 43 -10.03 -1.33 -8.27
CA CYS A 43 -11.01 -2.09 -7.47
C CYS A 43 -11.16 -3.54 -7.94
N LYS A 44 -10.85 -3.79 -9.21
CA LYS A 44 -10.90 -5.11 -9.86
C LYS A 44 -9.67 -5.98 -9.61
N GLU A 45 -8.55 -5.46 -9.11
CA GLU A 45 -7.30 -6.21 -8.87
C GLU A 45 -6.89 -6.25 -7.38
N ILE A 46 -7.76 -5.73 -6.51
CA ILE A 46 -7.63 -5.79 -5.06
C ILE A 46 -7.29 -7.23 -4.60
N GLY A 47 -6.04 -7.43 -4.20
CA GLY A 47 -5.54 -8.71 -3.66
C GLY A 47 -5.17 -9.80 -4.66
N VAL A 48 -5.13 -9.48 -5.95
CA VAL A 48 -4.72 -10.45 -7.00
C VAL A 48 -3.21 -10.47 -7.20
N LEU A 49 -2.57 -9.28 -7.18
CA LEU A 49 -1.13 -9.16 -7.36
C LEU A 49 -0.46 -8.54 -6.12
N PRO A 50 0.65 -9.13 -5.64
CA PRO A 50 1.49 -8.44 -4.67
C PRO A 50 2.10 -7.20 -5.33
N CYS A 51 2.28 -6.12 -4.56
CA CYS A 51 3.03 -4.99 -5.06
C CYS A 51 4.51 -5.38 -5.25
N PRO A 52 5.13 -4.97 -6.37
CA PRO A 52 6.56 -5.21 -6.57
C PRO A 52 7.38 -4.48 -5.50
N ALA A 53 8.51 -5.08 -5.12
CA ALA A 53 9.44 -4.50 -4.16
C ALA A 53 10.15 -3.24 -4.70
N SER A 54 10.10 -3.05 -6.01
CA SER A 54 10.58 -1.86 -6.71
C SER A 54 9.42 -1.11 -7.31
N CYS A 55 9.63 0.17 -7.62
CA CYS A 55 8.71 0.97 -8.38
C CYS A 55 9.40 1.64 -9.56
N THR A 56 8.64 1.91 -10.61
CA THR A 56 9.02 2.79 -11.68
C THR A 56 9.06 4.20 -11.14
N VAL A 57 10.16 4.91 -11.41
CA VAL A 57 10.31 6.33 -11.08
C VAL A 57 9.47 7.13 -12.06
N SER A 58 8.17 7.16 -11.80
CA SER A 58 7.19 7.96 -12.53
C SER A 58 6.34 8.72 -11.53
N SER A 59 5.99 9.94 -11.93
CA SER A 59 5.29 10.89 -11.08
C SER A 59 3.80 10.88 -11.41
N ALA A 60 2.97 10.40 -10.48
CA ALA A 60 1.52 10.38 -10.64
C ALA A 60 0.79 10.49 -9.30
N CYS A 61 -0.49 10.89 -9.35
CA CYS A 61 -1.39 10.78 -8.21
C CYS A 61 -1.78 9.32 -7.99
N ARG A 62 -1.67 8.84 -6.76
CA ARG A 62 -1.96 7.46 -6.37
C ARG A 62 -2.98 7.41 -5.26
N CYS A 63 -3.89 6.44 -5.32
CA CYS A 63 -4.79 6.19 -4.21
C CYS A 63 -4.00 5.98 -2.91
N ASN A 64 -4.44 6.65 -1.84
CA ASN A 64 -3.88 6.46 -0.52
C ASN A 64 -4.11 5.02 -0.02
N SER A 65 -3.35 4.60 0.99
CA SER A 65 -3.55 3.29 1.63
C SER A 65 -5.01 3.11 2.09
N GLY A 66 -5.57 1.92 1.86
CA GLY A 66 -6.98 1.60 2.13
C GLY A 66 -7.98 2.05 1.05
N TYR A 67 -7.52 2.73 -0.01
CA TYR A 67 -8.32 3.11 -1.17
C TYR A 67 -7.92 2.32 -2.41
N ALA A 68 -8.83 2.25 -3.38
CA ALA A 68 -8.59 1.68 -4.70
C ALA A 68 -9.32 2.49 -5.76
N ARG A 69 -8.75 2.51 -6.97
CA ARG A 69 -9.30 3.27 -8.10
C ARG A 69 -10.49 2.52 -8.70
N ASP A 70 -11.66 3.15 -8.74
CA ASP A 70 -12.83 2.59 -9.42
C ASP A 70 -12.78 2.82 -10.94
N ASP A 71 -13.77 2.29 -11.65
CA ASP A 71 -13.88 2.43 -13.12
C ASP A 71 -14.12 3.89 -13.57
N SER A 72 -14.54 4.77 -12.65
CA SER A 72 -14.68 6.22 -12.92
C SER A 72 -13.37 6.99 -12.71
N GLY A 73 -12.31 6.30 -12.28
CA GLY A 73 -11.01 6.89 -11.98
C GLY A 73 -10.91 7.49 -10.58
N LYS A 74 -11.88 7.28 -9.69
CA LYS A 74 -11.89 7.83 -8.33
C LYS A 74 -11.35 6.84 -7.31
N CYS A 75 -10.55 7.31 -6.36
CA CYS A 75 -10.11 6.52 -5.21
C CYS A 75 -11.22 6.41 -4.16
N ILE A 76 -11.87 5.26 -4.10
CA ILE A 76 -12.91 4.92 -3.14
C ILE A 76 -12.37 3.96 -2.06
N PRO A 77 -12.93 3.97 -0.85
CA PRO A 77 -12.54 3.01 0.18
C PRO A 77 -12.67 1.57 -0.33
N ARG A 78 -11.62 0.75 -0.17
CA ARG A 78 -11.64 -0.66 -0.62
C ARG A 78 -12.82 -1.45 -0.04
N LYS A 79 -13.30 -1.07 1.15
CA LYS A 79 -14.47 -1.66 1.83
C LYS A 79 -15.81 -1.43 1.10
N GLU A 80 -15.90 -0.41 0.27
CA GLU A 80 -17.12 -0.03 -0.45
C GLU A 80 -17.25 -0.77 -1.79
N TYR A 81 -16.20 -1.51 -2.20
CA TYR A 81 -16.25 -2.38 -3.36
C TYR A 81 -16.60 -3.81 -2.94
N PRO A 82 -17.50 -4.51 -3.65
CA PRO A 82 -17.74 -5.92 -3.39
C PRO A 82 -16.44 -6.67 -3.60
N ALA A 83 -15.97 -7.38 -2.57
CA ALA A 83 -14.82 -8.27 -2.68
C ALA A 83 -14.96 -9.15 -3.94
N GLN A 84 -13.86 -9.38 -4.66
CA GLN A 84 -13.82 -10.54 -5.55
C GLN A 84 -14.27 -11.75 -4.71
N LYS A 85 -15.14 -12.59 -5.28
CA LYS A 85 -15.54 -13.83 -4.61
C LYS A 85 -14.25 -14.60 -4.29
N CYS A 86 -13.95 -14.72 -3.01
CA CYS A 86 -12.83 -15.54 -2.59
C CYS A 86 -13.09 -16.99 -2.99
N PRO A 87 -12.02 -17.78 -3.19
CA PRO A 87 -12.15 -19.23 -3.32
C PRO A 87 -13.00 -19.81 -2.19
N GLU A 88 -13.67 -20.93 -2.46
CA GLU A 88 -14.50 -21.59 -1.46
C GLU A 88 -13.68 -21.89 -0.19
N GLY A 89 -14.23 -21.51 0.97
CA GLY A 89 -13.58 -21.67 2.28
C GLY A 89 -12.65 -20.52 2.69
N GLU A 90 -12.55 -19.45 1.90
CA GLU A 90 -11.76 -18.26 2.22
C GLU A 90 -12.63 -17.04 2.51
N VAL A 91 -12.08 -16.10 3.28
CA VAL A 91 -12.71 -14.82 3.62
C VAL A 91 -11.88 -13.67 3.09
N PHE A 92 -12.55 -12.66 2.53
CA PHE A 92 -11.90 -11.44 2.10
C PHE A 92 -11.44 -10.64 3.31
N ASP A 93 -10.17 -10.24 3.31
CA ASP A 93 -9.59 -9.33 4.28
C ASP A 93 -9.08 -8.08 3.59
N ILE A 94 -9.62 -6.94 4.00
CA ILE A 94 -9.20 -5.62 3.53
C ILE A 94 -7.78 -5.25 3.99
N CYS A 95 -7.33 -5.84 5.10
CA CYS A 95 -6.01 -5.69 5.67
C CYS A 95 -5.25 -7.02 5.48
N GLY A 96 -4.84 -7.23 4.24
CA GLY A 96 -4.29 -8.45 3.68
C GLY A 96 -3.37 -9.20 4.62
N GLY A 97 -3.71 -10.49 4.75
CA GLY A 97 -2.71 -11.54 4.83
C GLY A 97 -2.11 -11.82 6.20
N CYS A 98 -2.62 -11.28 7.31
CA CYS A 98 -2.29 -11.87 8.61
C CYS A 98 -3.05 -13.19 8.75
N GLU A 99 -2.49 -14.23 8.14
CA GLU A 99 -3.04 -15.58 8.08
C GLU A 99 -2.03 -16.61 8.61
N LEU A 100 -2.54 -17.63 9.29
CA LEU A 100 -1.72 -18.74 9.76
C LEU A 100 -1.32 -19.62 8.58
N GLN A 101 -0.09 -20.10 8.60
CA GLN A 101 0.41 -21.09 7.66
C GLN A 101 0.68 -22.39 8.44
N CYS A 102 0.28 -23.56 7.95
CA CYS A 102 0.56 -24.81 8.68
C CYS A 102 2.07 -25.03 8.90
N ARG A 103 2.91 -24.50 7.99
CA ARG A 103 4.37 -24.50 8.15
C ARG A 103 4.87 -23.64 9.32
N ASP A 104 4.12 -22.63 9.75
CA ASP A 104 4.46 -21.75 10.87
C ASP A 104 3.20 -21.14 11.52
N LEU A 105 2.68 -21.84 12.53
CA LEU A 105 1.51 -21.41 13.31
C LEU A 105 1.85 -20.36 14.38
N LYS A 106 3.14 -20.13 14.68
CA LYS A 106 3.56 -19.24 15.77
C LYS A 106 3.89 -17.85 15.28
N ASN A 107 4.41 -17.75 14.06
CA ASN A 107 4.81 -16.49 13.46
C ASN A 107 4.16 -16.33 12.07
N PRO A 108 2.85 -16.03 12.01
CA PRO A 108 2.21 -15.73 10.75
C PRO A 108 2.87 -14.51 10.10
N PHE A 109 3.11 -14.59 8.79
CA PHE A 109 3.49 -13.41 8.04
C PHE A 109 2.28 -12.48 7.99
N CYS A 110 2.44 -11.24 8.47
CA CYS A 110 1.38 -10.25 8.47
C CYS A 110 1.90 -9.00 7.75
N VAL A 111 1.12 -8.49 6.80
CA VAL A 111 1.49 -7.28 6.07
C VAL A 111 1.33 -6.09 7.02
N PRO A 112 2.39 -5.28 7.25
CA PRO A 112 2.26 -4.10 8.09
C PRO A 112 1.31 -3.09 7.45
N ASN A 113 0.69 -2.25 8.30
CA ASN A 113 -0.08 -1.07 7.87
C ASN A 113 -1.25 -1.32 6.90
N CYS A 114 -1.75 -2.56 6.78
CA CYS A 114 -2.86 -2.92 5.88
C CYS A 114 -2.64 -2.47 4.43
N GLU A 115 -1.40 -2.52 3.96
CA GLU A 115 -1.02 -1.99 2.64
C GLU A 115 -1.76 -2.69 1.49
N TRP A 116 -2.02 -3.98 1.66
CA TRP A 116 -2.71 -4.83 0.69
C TRP A 116 -3.97 -5.42 1.31
N SER A 117 -4.84 -5.98 0.48
CA SER A 117 -6.04 -6.76 0.85
C SER A 117 -5.90 -8.13 0.20
N SER A 118 -6.47 -9.20 0.76
CA SER A 118 -6.34 -10.54 0.19
C SER A 118 -7.47 -11.46 0.64
N CYS A 119 -7.71 -12.54 -0.09
CA CYS A 119 -8.44 -13.68 0.45
C CYS A 119 -7.54 -14.46 1.41
N LYS A 120 -8.06 -14.78 2.59
CA LYS A 120 -7.32 -15.48 3.64
C LYS A 120 -8.12 -16.60 4.27
N CYS A 121 -7.44 -17.48 4.98
CA CYS A 121 -8.12 -18.47 5.80
C CYS A 121 -8.93 -17.83 6.95
N PRO A 122 -10.15 -18.33 7.22
CA PRO A 122 -10.97 -17.83 8.31
C PRO A 122 -10.32 -18.12 9.67
N LYS A 123 -10.78 -17.44 10.72
CA LYS A 123 -10.27 -17.63 12.08
C LYS A 123 -10.37 -19.10 12.50
N GLY A 124 -9.28 -19.65 13.04
CA GLY A 124 -9.17 -21.06 13.43
C GLY A 124 -8.68 -22.00 12.32
N PHE A 125 -8.45 -21.47 11.12
CA PHE A 125 -7.87 -22.18 9.99
C PHE A 125 -6.47 -21.66 9.66
N ALA A 126 -5.67 -22.50 9.05
CA ALA A 126 -4.35 -22.20 8.53
C ALA A 126 -4.23 -22.70 7.08
N ARG A 127 -3.39 -22.01 6.30
CA ARG A 127 -3.13 -22.37 4.92
C ARG A 127 -2.17 -23.56 4.86
N GLY A 128 -2.64 -24.64 4.24
CA GLY A 128 -1.87 -25.85 3.97
C GLY A 128 -0.93 -25.70 2.78
N GLU A 129 -0.08 -26.70 2.54
CA GLU A 129 0.84 -26.71 1.39
C GLU A 129 0.10 -26.77 0.04
N ASP A 130 -1.11 -27.34 0.00
CA ASP A 130 -2.00 -27.37 -1.17
C ASP A 130 -2.75 -26.05 -1.39
N ARG A 131 -2.41 -25.01 -0.61
CA ARG A 131 -3.04 -23.68 -0.56
C ARG A 131 -4.49 -23.68 -0.07
N LYS A 132 -5.01 -24.79 0.45
CA LYS A 132 -6.35 -24.82 1.05
C LYS A 132 -6.32 -24.41 2.52
N CYS A 133 -7.45 -23.92 3.00
CA CYS A 133 -7.64 -23.64 4.42
C CYS A 133 -8.06 -24.91 5.14
N VAL A 134 -7.21 -25.36 6.05
CA VAL A 134 -7.46 -26.50 6.94
C VAL A 134 -7.54 -26.00 8.37
N LYS A 135 -8.21 -26.72 9.27
CA LYS A 135 -8.22 -26.30 10.67
C LYS A 135 -6.81 -26.37 11.23
N VAL A 136 -6.49 -25.46 12.15
CA VAL A 136 -5.16 -25.42 12.81
C VAL A 136 -4.81 -26.77 13.48
N GLU A 137 -5.82 -27.45 14.03
CA GLU A 137 -5.67 -28.78 14.65
C GLU A 137 -5.32 -29.90 13.66
N ASP A 138 -5.67 -29.72 12.38
CA ASP A 138 -5.43 -30.68 11.30
C ASP A 138 -4.10 -30.41 10.56
N CYS A 139 -3.36 -29.37 10.93
CA CYS A 139 -2.05 -29.10 10.33
C CYS A 139 -1.07 -30.26 10.56
N PRO A 140 -0.26 -30.64 9.56
CA PRO A 140 0.76 -31.67 9.72
C PRO A 140 1.70 -31.35 10.89
N LYS A 141 1.83 -32.29 11.83
CA LYS A 141 2.79 -32.15 12.92
C LYS A 141 4.19 -32.26 12.33
N LYS A 142 5.03 -31.24 12.52
CA LYS A 142 6.46 -31.32 12.18
C LYS A 142 7.06 -32.50 12.95
N SER A 143 7.51 -33.53 12.25
CA SER A 143 8.35 -34.58 12.83
C SER A 143 9.64 -33.91 13.32
N LYS A 144 10.00 -34.17 14.58
CA LYS A 144 11.25 -33.70 15.19
C LYS A 144 12.47 -34.29 14.48
#